data_AF-A0A1V6C7A0-F1
#
_entry.id   AF-A0A1V6C7A0-F1
#
_cell.length_a   1.000
_cell.length_b   1.000
_cell.length_c   1.000
_cell.angle_alpha   90.00
_cell.angle_beta   90.00
_cell.angle_gamma   90.00
#
_symmetry.space_group_name_H-M   'P 1'
#
loop_
_entity.id
_entity.type
_entity.pdbx_description
1 polymer ?
#
loop_
_entity_poly.entity_id
_entity_poly.type
_entity_poly.pdbx_seq_one_letter_code
_entity_poly.pdbx_strand_id
1 'polypeptide(L)'
;MKISVFRIALFAFVAIFFSVHISYAFLANPVSKVVRETIEYTAKKFGIELSKDAGKVFAEKAAQFIAKHGDDGARLLRHAGPEIMELSVKHGDDIVRMCASHSDNAISFLIKNADDALPLWRQFGKKGTEVMIKHPGLGEHAIKEFGSEGITLANRLSSESLNKALVLSSKAASQAEKRTLFDTIMRRGDDVIEFLWKHKWKIGAGATVYTLLKDFEGLPVDETAKSSGRQNLLQWIMSRAINKVLDEYPWIILVFIGFIIMWLYPLLKWIWNLRNYFSSNKKAYTGESGKAAPEVIIRRELL
;
A
#
# COMPACT_ATOMS: atom_id res chain seq x y z
N MET A 1 26.20 20.78 66.08
CA MET A 1 25.29 19.62 66.22
C MET A 1 26.07 18.36 65.81
N LYS A 2 26.62 17.59 66.76
CA LYS A 2 27.45 16.41 66.44
C LYS A 2 26.54 15.21 66.15
N ILE A 3 26.28 14.95 64.87
CA ILE A 3 25.65 13.69 64.45
C ILE A 3 26.67 12.59 64.76
N SER A 4 26.36 11.68 65.68
CA SER A 4 27.30 10.63 66.06
C SER A 4 27.52 9.69 64.88
N VAL A 5 28.78 9.33 64.63
CA VAL A 5 29.22 8.39 63.57
C VAL A 5 28.37 7.10 63.58
N PHE A 6 27.91 6.69 64.76
CA PHE A 6 26.99 5.58 64.97
C PHE A 6 25.65 5.70 64.22
N ARG A 7 25.05 6.90 64.14
CA ARG A 7 23.78 7.12 63.43
C ARG A 7 23.92 6.99 61.92
N ILE A 8 25.08 7.37 61.36
CA ILE A 8 25.37 7.24 59.93
C ILE A 8 25.61 5.77 59.58
N ALA A 9 26.37 5.04 60.41
CA ALA A 9 26.59 3.61 60.22
C ALA A 9 25.30 2.78 60.32
N LEU A 10 24.40 3.12 61.25
CA LEU A 10 23.10 2.46 61.39
C LEU A 10 22.21 2.71 60.17
N PHE A 11 22.18 3.94 59.64
CA PHE A 11 21.41 4.26 58.43
C PHE A 11 21.95 3.51 57.20
N ALA A 12 23.27 3.44 57.04
CA ALA A 12 23.89 2.68 55.95
C ALA A 12 23.59 1.18 56.07
N PHE A 13 23.64 0.62 57.28
CA PHE A 13 23.31 -0.78 57.50
C PHE A 13 21.84 -1.09 57.21
N VAL A 14 20.91 -0.25 57.68
CA VAL A 14 19.47 -0.41 57.38
C VAL A 14 19.18 -0.24 55.89
N ALA A 15 19.84 0.70 55.20
CA ALA A 15 19.69 0.89 53.76
C ALA A 15 20.20 -0.33 52.96
N ILE A 16 21.35 -0.90 53.33
CA ILE A 16 21.89 -2.12 52.71
C ILE A 16 20.98 -3.31 53.01
N PHE A 17 20.48 -3.45 54.25
CA PHE A 17 19.59 -4.55 54.63
C PHE A 17 18.24 -4.46 53.89
N PHE A 18 17.69 -3.25 53.69
CA PHE A 18 16.49 -3.03 52.88
C PHE A 18 16.73 -3.29 51.39
N SER A 19 17.87 -2.86 50.82
CA SER A 19 18.21 -3.16 49.42
C SER A 19 18.40 -4.66 49.16
N VAL A 20 18.91 -5.41 50.15
CA VAL A 20 19.06 -6.86 50.05
C VAL A 20 17.70 -7.56 50.24
N HIS A 21 16.82 -7.09 51.15
CA HIS A 21 15.50 -7.72 51.38
C HIS A 21 14.47 -7.49 50.26
N ILE A 22 14.51 -6.36 49.56
CA ILE A 22 13.62 -6.13 48.40
C ILE A 22 13.88 -7.16 47.28
N SER A 23 15.10 -7.68 47.19
CA SER A 23 15.47 -8.70 46.20
C SER A 23 14.97 -10.12 46.56
N TYR A 24 14.74 -10.43 47.84
CA TYR A 24 14.30 -11.78 48.27
C TYR A 24 12.79 -11.92 48.48
N ALA A 25 12.08 -10.84 48.82
CA ALA A 25 10.63 -10.89 49.00
C ALA A 25 9.85 -11.14 47.68
N PHE A 26 10.48 -10.91 46.52
CA PHE A 26 9.87 -11.17 45.22
C PHE A 26 9.88 -12.66 44.82
N LEU A 27 10.79 -13.47 45.38
CA LEU A 27 10.95 -14.90 45.05
C LEU A 27 10.11 -15.85 45.92
N ALA A 28 9.49 -15.36 47.00
CA ALA A 28 8.67 -16.16 47.91
C ALA A 28 7.15 -15.95 47.75
N ASN A 29 6.72 -15.10 46.81
CA ASN A 29 5.29 -14.87 46.60
C ASN A 29 4.71 -16.01 45.75
N PRO A 30 3.56 -16.62 46.13
CA PRO A 30 2.82 -17.48 45.21
C PRO A 30 2.65 -16.72 43.91
N VAL A 31 3.22 -17.27 42.82
CA VAL A 31 3.07 -16.77 41.45
C VAL A 31 1.65 -16.27 41.31
N SER A 32 1.49 -14.95 41.11
CA SER A 32 0.18 -14.33 41.22
C SER A 32 -0.80 -15.06 40.30
N LYS A 33 -2.07 -15.17 40.70
CA LYS A 33 -3.09 -15.88 39.93
C LYS A 33 -3.04 -15.49 38.43
N VAL A 34 -2.80 -14.21 38.15
CA VAL A 34 -2.64 -13.68 36.79
C VAL A 34 -1.43 -14.27 36.05
N VAL A 35 -0.27 -14.36 36.69
CA VAL A 35 0.93 -14.97 36.09
C VAL A 35 0.67 -16.46 35.80
N ARG A 36 0.12 -17.18 36.78
CA ARG A 36 -0.21 -18.60 36.64
C ARG A 36 -1.19 -18.85 35.49
N GLU A 37 -2.29 -18.10 35.44
CA GLU A 37 -3.28 -18.17 34.36
C GLU A 37 -2.67 -17.86 32.99
N THR A 38 -1.75 -16.89 32.92
CA THR A 38 -1.04 -16.54 31.69
C THR A 38 -0.15 -17.67 31.22
N ILE A 39 0.60 -18.30 32.12
CA ILE A 39 1.46 -19.46 31.83
C ILE A 39 0.61 -20.64 31.37
N GLU A 40 -0.46 -20.98 32.11
CA GLU A 40 -1.36 -22.09 31.79
C GLU A 40 -2.07 -21.87 30.45
N TYR A 41 -2.57 -20.65 30.19
CA TYR A 41 -3.17 -20.28 28.91
C TYR A 41 -2.17 -20.42 27.76
N THR A 42 -0.96 -19.88 27.92
CA THR A 42 0.08 -19.91 26.90
C THR A 42 0.51 -21.35 26.63
N ALA A 43 0.78 -22.12 27.68
CA ALA A 43 1.16 -23.51 27.57
C ALA A 43 0.09 -24.31 26.81
N LYS A 44 -1.19 -24.13 27.14
CA LYS A 44 -2.30 -24.75 26.41
C LYS A 44 -2.35 -24.33 24.94
N LYS A 45 -2.21 -23.02 24.66
CA LYS A 45 -2.28 -22.48 23.29
C LYS A 45 -1.14 -22.97 22.40
N PHE A 46 0.05 -23.15 22.96
CA PHE A 46 1.27 -23.56 22.24
C PHE A 46 1.63 -25.04 22.42
N GLY A 47 0.73 -25.85 23.02
CA GLY A 47 0.92 -27.30 23.15
C GLY A 47 2.04 -27.73 24.10
N ILE A 48 2.34 -26.92 25.11
CA ILE A 48 3.40 -27.18 26.10
C ILE A 48 2.81 -27.92 27.30
N GLU A 49 3.28 -29.13 27.56
CA GLU A 49 2.87 -29.92 28.72
C GLU A 49 3.63 -29.50 29.99
N LEU A 50 2.95 -28.79 30.90
CA LEU A 50 3.55 -28.26 32.14
C LEU A 50 4.03 -29.32 33.15
N SER A 51 3.56 -30.57 33.04
CA SER A 51 3.97 -31.67 33.93
C SER A 51 5.36 -32.21 33.61
N LYS A 52 5.83 -32.07 32.37
CA LYS A 52 7.15 -32.50 31.91
C LYS A 52 8.22 -31.46 32.26
N ASP A 53 9.47 -31.88 32.29
CA ASP A 53 10.60 -31.01 32.67
C ASP A 53 10.70 -29.77 31.75
N ALA A 54 10.50 -29.94 30.44
CA ALA A 54 10.45 -28.82 29.50
C ALA A 54 9.34 -27.81 29.84
N GLY A 55 8.17 -28.29 30.30
CA GLY A 55 7.06 -27.44 30.72
C GLY A 55 7.33 -26.70 32.02
N LYS A 56 8.03 -27.31 32.98
CA LYS A 56 8.49 -26.63 34.21
C LYS A 56 9.50 -25.52 33.89
N VAL A 57 10.47 -25.79 33.01
CA VAL A 57 11.44 -24.79 32.55
C VAL A 57 10.74 -23.64 31.82
N PHE A 58 9.74 -23.93 30.98
CA PHE A 58 8.91 -22.91 30.36
C PHE A 58 8.17 -22.06 31.40
N ALA A 59 7.50 -22.68 32.37
CA ALA A 59 6.76 -21.97 33.41
C ALA A 59 7.67 -21.05 34.23
N GLU A 60 8.86 -21.52 34.61
CA GLU A 60 9.84 -20.72 35.33
C GLU A 60 10.32 -19.51 34.50
N LYS A 61 10.72 -19.73 33.25
CA LYS A 61 11.15 -18.65 32.34
C LYS A 61 10.03 -17.65 32.07
N ALA A 62 8.81 -18.15 31.88
CA ALA A 62 7.64 -17.31 31.68
C ALA A 62 7.32 -16.47 32.92
N ALA A 63 7.41 -17.04 34.12
CA ALA A 63 7.23 -16.29 35.36
C ALA A 63 8.30 -15.20 35.51
N GLN A 64 9.57 -15.50 35.22
CA GLN A 64 10.65 -14.52 35.22
C GLN A 64 10.44 -13.41 34.17
N PHE A 65 10.01 -13.78 32.96
CA PHE A 65 9.71 -12.84 31.89
C PHE A 65 8.56 -11.88 32.27
N ILE A 66 7.48 -12.40 32.83
CA ILE A 66 6.34 -11.59 33.29
C ILE A 66 6.74 -10.75 34.51
N ALA A 67 7.52 -11.30 35.45
CA ALA A 67 8.05 -10.54 36.57
C ALA A 67 8.89 -9.33 36.12
N LYS A 68 9.70 -9.52 35.07
CA LYS A 68 10.57 -8.47 34.51
C LYS A 68 9.80 -7.40 33.72
N HIS A 69 8.79 -7.80 32.96
CA HIS A 69 8.11 -6.94 31.98
C HIS A 69 6.65 -6.58 32.35
N GLY A 70 6.16 -7.05 33.49
CA GLY A 70 4.81 -6.77 33.99
C GLY A 70 3.72 -7.22 33.02
N ASP A 71 2.69 -6.39 32.89
CA ASP A 71 1.51 -6.66 32.07
C ASP A 71 1.85 -6.80 30.57
N ASP A 72 2.84 -6.05 30.08
CA ASP A 72 3.33 -6.18 28.71
C ASP A 72 3.96 -7.57 28.50
N GLY A 73 4.75 -8.04 29.45
CA GLY A 73 5.30 -9.40 29.44
C GLY A 73 4.21 -10.47 29.37
N ALA A 74 3.17 -10.34 30.20
CA ALA A 74 2.03 -11.26 30.18
C ALA A 74 1.26 -11.21 28.86
N ARG A 75 0.99 -10.01 28.33
CA ARG A 75 0.28 -9.82 27.05
C ARG A 75 1.05 -10.43 25.88
N LEU A 76 2.34 -10.12 25.79
CA LEU A 76 3.21 -10.62 24.73
C LEU A 76 3.35 -12.14 24.80
N LEU A 77 3.51 -12.71 26.00
CA LEU A 77 3.61 -14.15 26.17
C LEU A 77 2.33 -14.87 25.69
N ARG A 78 1.13 -14.34 25.99
CA ARG A 78 -0.14 -14.91 25.51
C ARG A 78 -0.26 -14.88 23.98
N HIS A 79 0.29 -13.84 23.34
CA HIS A 79 0.21 -13.67 21.89
C HIS A 79 1.26 -14.47 21.13
N ALA A 80 2.52 -14.36 21.57
CA ALA A 80 3.69 -14.86 20.88
C ALA A 80 4.20 -16.21 21.41
N GLY A 81 3.83 -16.59 22.63
CA GLY A 81 4.30 -17.82 23.25
C GLY A 81 5.78 -17.78 23.61
N PRO A 82 6.48 -18.93 23.61
CA PRO A 82 7.90 -19.01 23.94
C PRO A 82 8.81 -18.13 23.08
N GLU A 83 8.41 -17.86 21.83
CA GLU A 83 9.23 -17.15 20.84
C GLU A 83 9.63 -15.74 21.30
N ILE A 84 8.74 -14.99 21.96
CA ILE A 84 9.10 -13.65 22.47
C ILE A 84 10.15 -13.72 23.57
N MET A 85 10.17 -14.79 24.37
CA MET A 85 11.21 -14.97 25.39
C MET A 85 12.56 -15.26 24.74
N GLU A 86 12.59 -16.13 23.72
CA GLU A 86 13.80 -16.43 22.96
C GLU A 86 14.36 -15.17 22.26
N LEU A 87 13.47 -14.41 21.62
CA LEU A 87 13.86 -13.13 21.02
C LEU A 87 14.33 -12.12 22.07
N SER A 88 13.74 -12.09 23.26
CA SER A 88 14.21 -11.19 24.34
C SER A 88 15.61 -11.55 24.84
N VAL A 89 16.01 -12.83 24.79
CA VAL A 89 17.38 -13.24 25.07
C VAL A 89 18.33 -12.77 23.97
N LYS A 90 17.93 -12.88 22.70
CA LYS A 90 18.74 -12.47 21.54
C LYS A 90 18.88 -10.95 21.40
N HIS A 91 17.79 -10.22 21.58
CA HIS A 91 17.67 -8.80 21.25
C HIS A 91 17.56 -7.88 22.48
N GLY A 92 17.52 -8.45 23.68
CA GLY A 92 17.33 -7.73 24.93
C GLY A 92 15.92 -7.17 25.08
N ASP A 93 15.78 -6.16 25.95
CA ASP A 93 14.47 -5.59 26.29
C ASP A 93 13.85 -4.76 25.16
N ASP A 94 14.62 -4.43 24.12
CA ASP A 94 14.14 -3.65 22.98
C ASP A 94 13.05 -4.37 22.21
N ILE A 95 13.15 -5.69 22.01
CA ILE A 95 12.10 -6.43 21.29
C ILE A 95 10.79 -6.43 22.05
N VAL A 96 10.88 -6.51 23.39
CA VAL A 96 9.71 -6.45 24.28
C VAL A 96 9.07 -5.07 24.18
N ARG A 97 9.86 -3.99 24.28
CA ARG A 97 9.35 -2.62 24.13
C ARG A 97 8.76 -2.35 22.75
N MET A 98 9.40 -2.84 21.69
CA MET A 98 8.91 -2.72 20.32
C MET A 98 7.54 -3.40 20.17
N CYS A 99 7.43 -4.67 20.52
CA CYS A 99 6.18 -5.41 20.43
C CYS A 99 5.10 -4.84 21.36
N ALA A 100 5.47 -4.44 22.58
CA ALA A 100 4.56 -3.83 23.54
C ALA A 100 3.97 -2.49 23.06
N SER A 101 4.70 -1.75 22.23
CA SER A 101 4.21 -0.48 21.67
C SER A 101 3.20 -0.64 20.54
N HIS A 102 2.94 -1.86 20.05
CA HIS A 102 2.03 -2.15 18.94
C HIS A 102 0.78 -2.93 19.35
N SER A 103 -0.20 -2.93 18.45
CA SER A 103 -1.42 -3.73 18.60
C SER A 103 -1.12 -5.22 18.46
N ASP A 104 -2.02 -6.04 19.01
CA ASP A 104 -1.84 -7.48 19.03
C ASP A 104 -1.69 -8.11 17.64
N ASN A 105 -2.39 -7.58 16.63
CA ASN A 105 -2.30 -8.02 15.24
C ASN A 105 -0.91 -7.78 14.62
N ALA A 106 -0.16 -6.79 15.11
CA ALA A 106 1.16 -6.46 14.60
C ALA A 106 2.28 -7.29 15.25
N ILE A 107 2.06 -7.82 16.47
CA ILE A 107 3.08 -8.56 17.22
C ILE A 107 3.62 -9.74 16.40
N SER A 108 2.74 -10.56 15.81
CA SER A 108 3.18 -11.72 15.03
C SER A 108 4.01 -11.34 13.79
N PHE A 109 3.74 -10.19 13.18
CA PHE A 109 4.55 -9.68 12.09
C PHE A 109 5.92 -9.23 12.59
N LEU A 110 5.96 -8.47 13.69
CA LEU A 110 7.20 -7.95 14.27
C LEU A 110 8.13 -9.05 14.77
N ILE A 111 7.57 -10.11 15.35
CA ILE A 111 8.34 -11.26 15.84
C ILE A 111 8.99 -12.02 14.69
N LYS A 112 8.22 -12.31 13.63
CA LYS A 112 8.74 -13.00 12.44
C LYS A 112 9.82 -12.21 11.71
N ASN A 113 9.79 -10.88 11.82
CA ASN A 113 10.73 -9.98 11.15
C ASN A 113 11.57 -9.19 12.17
N ALA A 114 11.86 -9.77 13.34
CA ALA A 114 12.51 -9.05 14.44
C ALA A 114 13.88 -8.48 14.05
N ASP A 115 14.66 -9.22 13.26
CA ASP A 115 15.99 -8.81 12.81
C ASP A 115 15.97 -7.54 11.95
N ASP A 116 14.93 -7.35 11.12
CA ASP A 116 14.78 -6.18 10.25
C ASP A 116 13.97 -5.06 10.92
N ALA A 117 12.95 -5.42 11.72
CA ALA A 117 12.08 -4.46 12.40
C ALA A 117 12.79 -3.71 13.53
N LEU A 118 13.66 -4.39 14.28
CA LEU A 118 14.28 -3.80 15.47
C LEU A 118 15.25 -2.65 15.15
N PRO A 119 16.13 -2.73 14.13
CA PRO A 119 16.93 -1.59 13.69
C PRO A 119 16.06 -0.38 13.29
N LEU A 120 14.98 -0.62 12.54
CA LEU A 120 14.05 0.44 12.13
C LEU A 120 13.36 1.06 13.35
N TRP A 121 12.96 0.26 14.33
CA TRP A 121 12.36 0.75 15.57
C TRP A 121 13.35 1.56 16.42
N ARG A 122 14.61 1.12 16.52
CA ARG A 122 15.64 1.86 17.25
C ARG A 122 15.93 3.21 16.61
N GLN A 123 15.95 3.26 15.28
CA GLN A 123 16.29 4.48 14.54
C GLN A 123 15.11 5.45 14.39
N PHE A 124 13.90 4.93 14.13
CA PHE A 124 12.72 5.72 13.77
C PHE A 124 11.53 5.53 14.71
N GLY A 125 11.69 4.75 15.78
CA GLY A 125 10.64 4.42 16.73
C GLY A 125 9.51 3.61 16.11
N LYS A 126 8.35 3.67 16.76
CA LYS A 126 7.12 3.00 16.33
C LYS A 126 6.73 3.32 14.87
N LYS A 127 6.99 4.55 14.40
CA LYS A 127 6.64 5.00 13.04
C LYS A 127 7.35 4.19 11.96
N GLY A 128 8.61 3.80 12.18
CA GLY A 128 9.37 2.99 11.23
C GLY A 128 8.76 1.60 11.07
N THR A 129 8.44 0.95 12.18
CA THR A 129 7.81 -0.38 12.17
C THR A 129 6.35 -0.35 11.72
N GLU A 130 5.60 0.71 12.00
CA GLU A 130 4.23 0.89 11.49
C GLU A 130 4.20 0.89 9.95
N VAL A 131 5.15 1.58 9.31
CA VAL A 131 5.27 1.59 7.86
C VAL A 131 5.65 0.21 7.31
N MET A 132 6.54 -0.52 8.00
CA MET A 132 6.90 -1.90 7.65
C MET A 132 5.70 -2.86 7.76
N ILE A 133 4.87 -2.71 8.80
CA ILE A 133 3.64 -3.49 8.98
C ILE A 133 2.60 -3.12 7.90
N LYS A 134 2.43 -1.82 7.61
CA LYS A 134 1.47 -1.32 6.62
C LYS A 134 1.83 -1.78 5.21
N HIS A 135 3.12 -1.81 4.88
CA HIS A 135 3.63 -2.20 3.57
C HIS A 135 4.73 -3.26 3.71
N PRO A 136 4.38 -4.54 3.94
CA PRO A 136 5.37 -5.62 4.09
C PRO A 136 6.39 -5.66 2.95
N GLY A 137 7.68 -5.65 3.29
CA GLY A 137 8.81 -5.61 2.35
C GLY A 137 9.07 -4.26 1.67
N LEU A 138 8.04 -3.44 1.43
CA LEU A 138 8.18 -2.13 0.77
C LEU A 138 8.49 -1.00 1.76
N GLY A 139 7.90 -1.03 2.96
CA GLY A 139 8.08 0.01 3.96
C GLY A 139 9.52 0.12 4.42
N GLU A 140 10.16 -1.02 4.68
CA GLU A 140 11.59 -1.08 4.98
C GLU A 140 12.45 -0.56 3.82
N HIS A 141 12.15 -0.96 2.59
CA HIS A 141 12.88 -0.48 1.41
C HIS A 141 12.75 1.04 1.27
N ALA A 142 11.55 1.60 1.48
CA ALA A 142 11.34 3.04 1.48
C ALA A 142 12.18 3.75 2.56
N ILE A 143 12.27 3.19 3.76
CA ILE A 143 13.09 3.76 4.83
C ILE A 143 14.59 3.62 4.52
N LYS A 144 15.04 2.51 3.93
CA LYS A 144 16.44 2.34 3.51
C LYS A 144 16.82 3.33 2.40
N GLU A 145 15.90 3.58 1.47
CA GLU A 145 16.14 4.42 0.30
C GLU A 145 16.07 5.93 0.61
N PHE A 146 15.11 6.32 1.46
CA PHE A 146 14.79 7.74 1.73
C PHE A 146 14.91 8.14 3.21
N GLY A 147 15.30 7.23 4.11
CA GLY A 147 15.36 7.51 5.55
C GLY A 147 13.98 7.85 6.13
N SER A 148 13.92 8.90 6.96
CA SER A 148 12.67 9.39 7.56
C SER A 148 11.67 9.91 6.53
N GLU A 149 12.14 10.40 5.38
CA GLU A 149 11.27 10.81 4.27
C GLU A 149 10.51 9.60 3.69
N GLY A 150 11.15 8.41 3.69
CA GLY A 150 10.53 7.15 3.29
C GLY A 150 9.33 6.76 4.14
N ILE A 151 9.35 7.07 5.44
CA ILE A 151 8.19 6.88 6.34
C ILE A 151 7.03 7.76 5.89
N THR A 152 7.32 9.01 5.56
CA THR A 152 6.31 9.97 5.10
C THR A 152 5.73 9.54 3.75
N LEU A 153 6.59 9.08 2.83
CA LEU A 153 6.19 8.55 1.53
C LEU A 153 5.23 7.36 1.69
N ALA A 154 5.65 6.36 2.44
CA ALA A 154 4.88 5.13 2.63
C ALA A 154 3.56 5.37 3.38
N ASN A 155 3.52 6.32 4.32
CA ASN A 155 2.26 6.66 4.97
C ASN A 155 1.25 7.28 4.01
N ARG A 156 1.70 8.03 3.00
CA ARG A 156 0.84 8.70 2.03
C ARG A 156 0.39 7.81 0.88
N LEU A 157 1.27 6.92 0.41
CA LEU A 157 1.04 6.14 -0.80
C LEU A 157 0.32 4.81 -0.52
N SER A 158 -0.35 4.29 -1.55
CA SER A 158 -0.77 2.89 -1.60
C SER A 158 0.46 1.97 -1.76
N SER A 159 0.34 0.67 -1.47
CA SER A 159 1.45 -0.29 -1.69
C SER A 159 1.88 -0.33 -3.16
N GLU A 160 0.93 -0.22 -4.10
CA GLU A 160 1.22 -0.22 -5.53
C GLU A 160 2.00 1.04 -5.93
N SER A 161 1.51 2.22 -5.52
CA SER A 161 2.16 3.50 -5.78
C SER A 161 3.54 3.58 -5.14
N LEU A 162 3.68 3.09 -3.90
CA LEU A 162 4.96 3.03 -3.19
C LEU A 162 5.96 2.14 -3.93
N ASN A 163 5.53 0.96 -4.39
CA ASN A 163 6.40 0.09 -5.19
C ASN A 163 6.83 0.75 -6.50
N LYS A 164 5.91 1.42 -7.22
CA LYS A 164 6.25 2.18 -8.43
C LYS A 164 7.25 3.30 -8.12
N ALA A 165 7.03 4.05 -7.04
CA ALA A 165 7.94 5.12 -6.60
C ALA A 165 9.34 4.57 -6.30
N LEU A 166 9.45 3.44 -5.60
CA LEU A 166 10.74 2.80 -5.29
C LEU A 166 11.45 2.35 -6.57
N VAL A 167 10.74 1.73 -7.51
CA VAL A 167 11.32 1.33 -8.81
C VAL A 167 11.73 2.54 -9.65
N LEU A 168 11.00 3.65 -9.60
CA LEU A 168 11.40 4.88 -10.27
C LEU A 168 12.63 5.50 -9.60
N SER A 169 12.71 5.44 -8.27
CA SER A 169 13.85 5.96 -7.51
C SER A 169 15.14 5.18 -7.75
N SER A 170 15.06 3.86 -7.91
CA SER A 170 16.23 3.04 -8.24
C SER A 170 16.78 3.29 -9.66
N LYS A 171 15.98 3.93 -10.52
CA LYS A 171 16.38 4.38 -11.86
C LYS A 171 16.87 5.81 -11.92
N ALA A 172 16.75 6.58 -10.84
CA ALA A 172 17.26 7.93 -10.79
C ALA A 172 18.80 7.91 -10.79
N ALA A 173 19.41 8.79 -11.58
CA ALA A 173 20.86 8.78 -11.83
C ALA A 173 21.67 9.31 -10.63
N SER A 174 21.05 10.05 -9.72
CA SER A 174 21.72 10.65 -8.57
C SER A 174 20.79 10.80 -7.36
N GLN A 175 21.37 11.02 -6.19
CA GLN A 175 20.60 11.32 -4.98
C GLN A 175 19.79 12.63 -5.10
N ALA A 176 20.30 13.60 -5.86
CA ALA A 176 19.57 14.84 -6.14
C ALA A 176 18.29 14.55 -6.96
N GLU A 177 18.37 13.68 -7.96
CA GLU A 177 17.18 13.27 -8.72
C GLU A 177 16.17 12.49 -7.86
N LYS A 178 16.63 11.62 -6.95
CA LYS A 178 15.74 10.93 -6.01
C LYS A 178 15.00 11.89 -5.10
N ARG A 179 15.67 12.96 -4.62
CA ARG A 179 15.04 14.02 -3.83
C ARG A 179 14.00 14.79 -4.64
N THR A 180 14.33 15.21 -5.87
CA THR A 180 13.36 15.90 -6.74
C THR A 180 12.15 15.02 -7.07
N LEU A 181 12.37 13.72 -7.28
CA LEU A 181 11.30 12.74 -7.46
C LEU A 181 10.41 12.67 -6.22
N PHE A 182 11.01 12.49 -5.04
CA PHE A 182 10.29 12.46 -3.76
C PHE A 182 9.47 13.74 -3.55
N ASP A 183 10.08 14.92 -3.68
CA ASP A 183 9.41 16.22 -3.50
C ASP A 183 8.23 16.38 -4.45
N THR A 184 8.36 15.90 -5.69
CA THR A 184 7.28 16.01 -6.66
C THR A 184 6.15 15.02 -6.38
N ILE A 185 6.46 13.80 -5.95
CA ILE A 185 5.47 12.84 -5.45
C ILE A 185 4.75 13.40 -4.22
N MET A 186 5.47 14.03 -3.30
CA MET A 186 4.88 14.67 -2.13
C MET A 186 4.04 15.91 -2.49
N ARG A 187 4.33 16.61 -3.59
CA ARG A 187 3.47 17.73 -4.01
C ARG A 187 2.25 17.26 -4.81
N ARG A 188 2.39 16.24 -5.65
CA ARG A 188 1.41 15.89 -6.70
C ARG A 188 0.72 14.53 -6.49
N GLY A 189 1.20 13.69 -5.59
CA GLY A 189 0.60 12.40 -5.26
C GLY A 189 0.78 11.34 -6.36
N ASP A 190 -0.22 10.50 -6.53
CA ASP A 190 -0.16 9.34 -7.44
C ASP A 190 -0.10 9.71 -8.92
N ASP A 191 -0.63 10.89 -9.31
CA ASP A 191 -0.67 11.32 -10.72
C ASP A 191 0.72 11.40 -11.35
N VAL A 192 1.71 11.93 -10.61
CA VAL A 192 3.09 11.99 -11.11
C VAL A 192 3.72 10.60 -11.16
N ILE A 193 3.41 9.72 -10.21
CA ILE A 193 3.88 8.33 -10.21
C ILE A 193 3.35 7.62 -11.45
N GLU A 194 2.06 7.74 -11.75
CA GLU A 194 1.43 7.13 -12.93
C GLU A 194 1.99 7.69 -14.24
N PHE A 195 2.19 9.01 -14.32
CA PHE A 195 2.81 9.64 -15.47
C PHE A 195 4.22 9.10 -15.72
N LEU A 196 5.07 9.08 -14.69
CA LEU A 196 6.44 8.59 -14.77
C LEU A 196 6.47 7.09 -15.09
N TRP A 197 5.56 6.31 -14.51
CA TRP A 197 5.46 4.87 -14.76
C TRP A 197 5.10 4.56 -16.21
N LYS A 198 4.15 5.30 -16.80
CA LYS A 198 3.79 5.20 -18.23
C LYS A 198 4.97 5.56 -19.14
N HIS A 199 5.83 6.47 -18.71
CA HIS A 199 7.00 6.94 -19.46
C HIS A 199 8.32 6.27 -19.03
N LYS A 200 8.28 5.19 -18.24
CA LYS A 200 9.48 4.50 -17.73
C LYS A 200 10.42 3.99 -18.82
N TRP A 201 9.90 3.78 -20.03
CA TRP A 201 10.68 3.39 -21.20
C TRP A 201 11.61 4.52 -21.68
N LYS A 202 11.21 5.79 -21.52
CA LYS A 202 12.05 6.95 -21.83
C LYS A 202 13.27 7.01 -20.90
N ILE A 203 13.10 6.61 -19.64
CA ILE A 203 14.21 6.50 -18.69
C ILE A 203 15.23 5.45 -19.17
N GLY A 204 14.75 4.31 -19.67
CA GLY A 204 15.61 3.30 -20.29
C GLY A 204 16.30 3.77 -21.58
N ALA A 205 15.71 4.74 -22.28
CA ALA A 205 16.27 5.37 -23.48
C ALA A 205 17.19 6.57 -23.18
N GLY A 206 17.56 6.81 -21.92
CA GLY A 206 18.51 7.86 -21.52
C GLY A 206 17.88 9.18 -21.07
N ALA A 207 16.55 9.30 -21.03
CA ALA A 207 15.91 10.43 -20.36
C ALA A 207 16.11 10.33 -18.84
N THR A 208 16.35 11.45 -18.16
CA THR A 208 16.41 11.43 -16.70
C THR A 208 15.00 11.50 -16.10
N VAL A 209 14.86 11.08 -14.84
CA VAL A 209 13.61 11.31 -14.11
C VAL A 209 13.27 12.80 -14.09
N TYR A 210 14.29 13.64 -13.96
CA TYR A 210 14.16 15.10 -13.97
C TYR A 210 13.56 15.66 -15.26
N THR A 211 13.99 15.20 -16.45
CA THR A 211 13.42 15.69 -17.71
C THR A 211 11.95 15.35 -17.84
N LEU A 212 11.56 14.13 -17.42
CA LEU A 212 10.15 13.72 -17.40
C LEU A 212 9.32 14.51 -16.38
N LEU A 213 9.90 14.83 -15.22
CA LEU A 213 9.23 15.68 -14.23
C LEU A 213 8.97 17.09 -14.78
N LYS A 214 9.92 17.67 -15.51
CA LYS A 214 9.75 18.96 -16.18
C LYS A 214 8.64 18.92 -17.23
N ASP A 215 8.58 17.83 -18.02
CA ASP A 215 7.49 17.61 -18.98
C ASP A 215 6.13 17.52 -18.26
N PHE A 216 6.08 16.90 -17.09
CA PHE A 216 4.87 16.81 -16.27
C PHE A 216 4.45 18.16 -15.67
N GLU A 217 5.40 18.95 -15.16
CA GLU A 217 5.13 20.29 -14.60
C GLU A 217 4.61 21.28 -15.65
N GLY A 218 4.95 21.07 -16.93
CA GLY A 218 4.40 21.85 -18.05
C GLY A 218 2.97 21.48 -18.45
N LEU A 219 2.35 20.45 -17.86
CA LEU A 219 0.96 20.09 -18.12
C LEU A 219 0.01 20.98 -17.31
N PRO A 220 -1.05 21.53 -17.94
CA PRO A 220 -2.03 22.34 -17.23
C PRO A 220 -2.72 21.52 -16.13
N VAL A 221 -2.95 22.15 -14.97
CA VAL A 221 -3.35 21.48 -13.71
C VAL A 221 -4.72 20.79 -13.82
N ASP A 222 -5.57 21.21 -14.76
CA ASP A 222 -6.88 20.63 -15.04
C ASP A 222 -6.80 19.29 -15.81
N GLU A 223 -5.73 19.05 -16.57
CA GLU A 223 -5.51 17.79 -17.29
C GLU A 223 -5.04 16.66 -16.37
N THR A 224 -4.27 16.97 -15.32
CA THR A 224 -3.77 15.94 -14.37
C THR A 224 -4.88 15.33 -13.52
N ALA A 225 -5.86 16.16 -13.11
CA ALA A 225 -7.03 15.71 -12.33
C ALA A 225 -8.01 14.82 -13.14
N LYS A 226 -7.92 14.83 -14.49
CA LYS A 226 -8.77 14.03 -15.39
C LYS A 226 -8.13 12.73 -15.88
N SER A 227 -6.91 12.40 -15.44
CA SER A 227 -6.17 11.24 -15.95
C SER A 227 -6.71 9.86 -15.51
N SER A 228 -7.76 9.82 -14.68
CA SER A 228 -8.59 8.64 -14.43
C SER A 228 -9.66 8.38 -15.51
N GLY A 229 -9.88 9.33 -16.45
CA GLY A 229 -10.82 9.18 -17.56
C GLY A 229 -10.12 9.00 -18.91
N ARG A 230 -9.99 7.75 -19.38
CA ARG A 230 -9.35 7.36 -20.67
C ARG A 230 -9.82 8.12 -21.93
N GLN A 231 -10.93 8.86 -21.90
CA GLN A 231 -11.51 9.47 -23.09
C GLN A 231 -10.85 10.79 -23.53
N ASN A 232 -10.21 11.54 -22.62
CA ASN A 232 -9.68 12.88 -22.97
C ASN A 232 -8.21 12.87 -23.44
N LEU A 233 -7.42 11.85 -23.06
CA LEU A 233 -6.01 11.76 -23.46
C LEU A 233 -5.85 11.47 -24.96
N LEU A 234 -6.72 10.64 -25.53
CA LEU A 234 -6.72 10.39 -26.98
C LEU A 234 -7.11 11.64 -27.76
N GLN A 235 -8.08 12.42 -27.30
CA GLN A 235 -8.43 13.68 -27.96
C GLN A 235 -7.28 14.69 -27.93
N TRP A 236 -6.57 14.81 -26.80
CA TRP A 236 -5.44 15.73 -26.69
C TRP A 236 -4.25 15.29 -27.55
N ILE A 237 -3.84 14.01 -27.49
CA ILE A 237 -2.74 13.48 -28.31
C ILE A 237 -3.09 13.61 -29.80
N MET A 238 -4.32 13.29 -30.18
CA MET A 238 -4.80 13.46 -31.55
C MET A 238 -4.78 14.93 -31.95
N SER A 239 -5.24 15.86 -31.12
CA SER A 239 -5.25 17.29 -31.47
C SER A 239 -3.85 17.86 -31.70
N ARG A 240 -2.85 17.46 -30.89
CA ARG A 240 -1.46 17.94 -31.05
C ARG A 240 -0.76 17.32 -32.25
N ALA A 241 -0.96 16.02 -32.47
CA ALA A 241 -0.40 15.31 -33.63
C ALA A 241 -1.06 15.81 -34.93
N ILE A 242 -2.38 16.00 -34.92
CA ILE A 242 -3.14 16.56 -36.03
C ILE A 242 -2.62 17.97 -36.31
N ASN A 243 -2.67 18.90 -35.35
CA ASN A 243 -2.28 20.29 -35.62
C ASN A 243 -0.85 20.42 -36.15
N LYS A 244 0.10 19.62 -35.65
CA LYS A 244 1.48 19.65 -36.17
C LYS A 244 1.58 19.13 -37.62
N VAL A 245 0.84 18.07 -37.95
CA VAL A 245 0.77 17.55 -39.33
C VAL A 245 0.01 18.51 -40.25
N LEU A 246 -1.03 19.20 -39.75
CA LEU A 246 -1.80 20.19 -40.51
C LEU A 246 -0.96 21.43 -40.84
N ASP A 247 -0.15 21.91 -39.89
CA ASP A 247 0.72 23.09 -40.07
C ASP A 247 1.91 22.78 -41.00
N GLU A 248 2.47 21.58 -40.92
CA GLU A 248 3.67 21.19 -41.66
C GLU A 248 3.34 20.60 -43.04
N TYR A 249 2.16 20.00 -43.21
CA TYR A 249 1.73 19.33 -44.44
C TYR A 249 0.24 19.55 -44.76
N PRO A 250 -0.19 20.79 -45.07
CA PRO A 250 -1.59 21.09 -45.35
C PRO A 250 -2.16 20.31 -46.54
N TRP A 251 -1.30 19.86 -47.47
CA TRP A 251 -1.71 19.06 -48.62
C TRP A 251 -2.21 17.65 -48.26
N ILE A 252 -1.81 17.09 -47.11
CA ILE A 252 -2.30 15.78 -46.65
C ILE A 252 -3.81 15.83 -46.39
N ILE A 253 -4.32 16.97 -45.92
CA ILE A 253 -5.76 17.21 -45.71
C ILE A 253 -6.50 17.07 -47.04
N LEU A 254 -5.95 17.67 -48.12
CA LEU A 254 -6.57 17.61 -49.44
C LEU A 254 -6.62 16.18 -49.98
N VAL A 255 -5.58 15.38 -49.72
CA VAL A 255 -5.56 13.95 -50.09
C VAL A 255 -6.62 13.15 -49.32
N PHE A 256 -6.75 13.38 -48.00
CA PHE A 256 -7.77 12.71 -47.19
C PHE A 256 -9.19 13.13 -47.56
N ILE A 257 -9.43 14.42 -47.81
CA ILE A 257 -10.73 14.91 -48.32
C ILE A 257 -11.04 14.28 -49.66
N GLY A 258 -10.07 14.19 -50.57
CA GLY A 258 -10.20 13.49 -51.85
C GLY A 258 -10.59 12.02 -51.67
N PHE A 259 -9.95 11.31 -50.75
CA PHE A 259 -10.28 9.93 -50.41
C PHE A 259 -11.70 9.78 -49.84
N ILE A 260 -12.11 10.69 -48.93
CA ILE A 260 -13.46 10.69 -48.35
C ILE A 260 -14.50 10.93 -49.45
N ILE A 261 -14.31 11.92 -50.33
CA ILE A 261 -15.23 12.20 -51.43
C ILE A 261 -15.31 10.99 -52.38
N MET A 262 -14.17 10.39 -52.71
CA MET A 262 -14.09 9.19 -53.56
C MET A 262 -14.89 8.02 -52.96
N TRP A 263 -14.85 7.83 -51.64
CA TRP A 263 -15.60 6.80 -50.93
C TRP A 263 -17.07 7.15 -50.70
N LEU A 264 -17.39 8.42 -50.49
CA LEU A 264 -18.75 8.88 -50.20
C LEU A 264 -19.62 8.91 -51.47
N TYR A 265 -19.02 9.16 -52.64
CA TYR A 265 -19.72 9.21 -53.92
C TYR A 265 -20.50 7.92 -54.27
N PRO A 266 -19.93 6.71 -54.22
CA PRO A 266 -20.69 5.48 -54.49
C PRO A 266 -21.81 5.24 -53.48
N LEU A 267 -21.63 5.66 -52.22
CA LEU A 267 -22.63 5.52 -51.17
C LEU A 267 -23.82 6.47 -51.43
N LEU A 268 -23.56 7.72 -51.79
CA LEU A 268 -24.60 8.67 -52.22
C LEU A 268 -25.32 8.21 -53.48
N LYS A 269 -24.59 7.66 -54.47
CA LYS A 269 -25.18 7.08 -55.68
C LYS A 269 -26.09 5.89 -55.36
N TRP A 270 -25.69 5.04 -54.42
CA TRP A 270 -26.49 3.91 -53.95
C TRP A 270 -27.78 4.38 -53.25
N ILE A 271 -27.69 5.37 -52.35
CA ILE A 271 -28.86 5.98 -51.70
C ILE A 271 -29.81 6.59 -52.73
N TRP A 272 -29.28 7.27 -53.75
CA TRP A 272 -30.09 7.87 -54.82
C TRP A 272 -30.81 6.79 -55.65
N ASN A 273 -30.13 5.69 -55.98
CA ASN A 273 -30.73 4.54 -56.66
C ASN A 273 -31.82 3.87 -55.82
N LEU A 274 -31.60 3.69 -54.51
CA LEU A 274 -32.63 3.17 -53.59
C LEU A 274 -33.88 4.04 -53.59
N ARG A 275 -33.70 5.37 -53.49
CA ARG A 275 -34.81 6.31 -53.50
C ARG A 275 -35.62 6.21 -54.81
N ASN A 276 -34.95 6.10 -55.95
CA ASN A 276 -35.62 5.94 -57.24
C ASN A 276 -36.35 4.60 -57.38
N TYR A 277 -35.74 3.51 -56.88
CA TYR A 277 -36.36 2.19 -56.85
C TYR A 277 -37.66 2.16 -56.02
N PHE A 278 -37.65 2.79 -54.84
CA PHE A 278 -38.87 2.92 -54.03
C PHE A 278 -39.91 3.84 -54.67
N SER A 279 -39.49 4.91 -55.35
CA SER A 279 -40.40 5.81 -56.06
C SER A 279 -41.08 5.14 -57.27
N SER A 280 -40.40 4.22 -57.97
CA SER A 280 -41.01 3.47 -59.07
C SER A 280 -41.98 2.41 -58.58
N ASN A 281 -41.65 1.69 -57.50
CA ASN A 281 -42.55 0.68 -56.92
C ASN A 281 -43.80 1.30 -56.30
N LYS A 282 -43.72 2.52 -55.73
CA LYS A 282 -44.90 3.18 -55.17
C LYS A 282 -46.00 3.44 -56.22
N LYS A 283 -45.64 3.62 -57.50
CA LYS A 283 -46.60 3.74 -58.60
C LYS A 283 -47.24 2.40 -58.99
N ALA A 284 -46.56 1.28 -58.78
CA ALA A 284 -47.10 -0.06 -59.06
C ALA A 284 -48.15 -0.49 -58.03
N TYR A 285 -48.09 0.01 -56.79
CA TYR A 285 -49.09 -0.29 -55.75
C TYR A 285 -50.31 0.64 -55.77
N THR A 286 -50.20 1.82 -56.40
CA THR A 286 -51.34 2.74 -56.56
C THR A 286 -52.07 2.56 -57.90
N GLY A 287 -51.56 1.68 -58.78
CA GLY A 287 -52.22 1.27 -60.02
C GLY A 287 -53.14 0.08 -59.77
N GLU A 288 -54.44 0.35 -59.68
CA GLU A 288 -55.56 -0.53 -60.06
C GLU A 288 -55.24 -2.04 -60.17
N SER A 289 -55.29 -2.75 -59.04
CA SER A 289 -55.83 -4.11 -59.09
C SER A 289 -56.93 -4.22 -58.05
N GLY A 290 -58.14 -3.84 -58.48
CA GLY A 290 -59.39 -4.17 -57.82
C GLY A 290 -59.63 -5.68 -57.88
N LYS A 291 -58.82 -6.46 -57.15
CA LYS A 291 -59.13 -7.85 -56.83
C LYS A 291 -59.19 -7.98 -55.32
N ALA A 292 -60.39 -8.30 -54.87
CA ALA A 292 -60.84 -8.39 -53.50
C ALA A 292 -59.80 -9.08 -52.61
N ALA A 293 -59.48 -8.42 -51.49
CA ALA A 293 -58.76 -9.04 -50.40
C ALA A 293 -59.55 -10.26 -49.90
N PRO A 294 -58.92 -11.44 -49.75
CA PRO A 294 -59.58 -12.59 -49.14
C PRO A 294 -59.92 -12.25 -47.68
N GLU A 295 -61.18 -12.46 -47.35
CA GLU A 295 -61.76 -12.32 -46.02
C GLU A 295 -61.02 -13.26 -45.05
N VAL A 296 -60.13 -12.69 -44.24
CA VAL A 296 -59.42 -13.45 -43.19
C VAL A 296 -60.41 -13.67 -42.06
N ILE A 297 -61.09 -14.83 -42.12
CA ILE A 297 -61.93 -15.36 -41.05
C ILE A 297 -61.02 -15.70 -39.86
N ILE A 298 -60.92 -14.79 -38.89
CA ILE A 298 -60.28 -15.06 -37.61
C ILE A 298 -61.26 -15.90 -36.77
N ARG A 299 -61.11 -17.22 -36.85
CA ARG A 299 -61.81 -18.17 -35.98
C ARG A 299 -61.20 -18.10 -34.58
N ARG A 300 -61.92 -17.42 -33.68
CA ARG A 300 -61.61 -17.32 -32.25
C ARG A 300 -62.11 -18.59 -31.56
N GLU A 301 -61.27 -19.63 -31.48
CA GLU A 301 -61.56 -20.76 -30.60
C GLU A 301 -60.98 -20.49 -29.20
N LEU A 302 -61.93 -20.38 -28.26
CA LEU A 302 -61.77 -20.50 -26.83
C LEU A 302 -61.45 -21.96 -26.50
N LEU A 303 -60.36 -22.20 -25.77
CA LEU A 303 -60.26 -23.05 -24.57
C LEU A 303 -58.84 -22.97 -24.00
#